data_AF-X1QU53-F1
#
_entry.id   AF-X1QU53-F1
#
_cell.length_a   1.000
_cell.length_b   1.000
_cell.length_c   1.000
_cell.angle_alpha   90.00
_cell.angle_beta   90.00
_cell.angle_gamma   90.00
#
_symmetry.space_group_name_H-M   'P 1'
#
loop_
_entity.id
_entity.type
_entity.pdbx_description
1 polymer ?
#
loop_
_entity_poly.entity_id
_entity_poly.type
_entity_poly.pdbx_seq_one_letter_code
_entity_poly.pdbx_strand_id
1 'polypeptide(L)'
;SYNPLFVYGEVGLGKTHLIQAIATHVMQHGDKAKIKVLYISSEKFTNELINSIKDGSTAAFREKYRSVDVLLIDDIQFSAGKE
;
A
#
# COMPACT_ATOMS: atom_id res chain seq x y z
N SER A 1 -12.83 8.46 13.28
CA SER A 1 -12.20 8.01 12.02
C SER A 1 -10.85 7.39 12.30
N TYR A 2 -10.59 6.18 11.78
CA TYR A 2 -9.29 5.51 11.90
C TYR A 2 -8.65 5.44 10.50
N ASN A 3 -7.80 6.41 10.18
CA ASN A 3 -7.01 6.43 8.95
C ASN A 3 -5.74 7.26 9.23
N PRO A 4 -4.54 6.67 9.19
CA PRO A 4 -4.24 5.29 8.77
C PRO A 4 -4.51 4.23 9.85
N LEU A 5 -4.63 2.97 9.43
CA LEU A 5 -4.46 1.79 10.28
C LEU A 5 -3.00 1.35 10.21
N PHE A 6 -2.32 1.25 11.36
CA PHE A 6 -0.93 0.82 11.44
C PHE A 6 -0.83 -0.48 12.25
N VAL A 7 -0.34 -1.55 11.62
CA VAL A 7 -0.17 -2.88 12.23
C VAL A 7 1.32 -3.14 12.40
N TYR A 8 1.76 -3.41 13.63
CA TYR A 8 3.16 -3.70 13.96
C TYR A 8 3.27 -4.89 14.90
N GLY A 9 4.41 -5.57 14.87
CA GLY A 9 4.69 -6.77 15.65
C GLY A 9 5.88 -7.54 15.09
N GLU A 10 6.35 -8.52 15.86
CA GLU A 10 7.48 -9.38 15.47
C GLU A 10 7.21 -10.17 14.18
N VAL A 11 8.27 -10.74 13.62
CA VAL A 11 8.19 -11.60 12.43
C VAL A 11 7.34 -12.83 12.75
N GLY A 12 6.50 -13.27 11.81
CA GLY A 12 5.67 -14.47 11.99
C GLY A 12 4.33 -14.25 12.70
N LEU A 13 4.02 -13.05 13.21
CA LEU A 13 2.74 -12.76 13.87
C LEU A 13 1.55 -12.51 12.91
N GLY A 14 1.69 -12.85 11.64
CA GLY A 14 0.59 -12.76 10.68
C GLY A 14 0.26 -11.34 10.16
N LYS A 15 1.18 -10.37 10.25
CA LYS A 15 0.97 -8.99 9.76
C LYS A 15 0.53 -8.95 8.29
N THR A 16 1.31 -9.56 7.40
CA THR A 16 1.00 -9.70 5.97
C THR A 16 -0.34 -10.41 5.75
N HIS A 17 -0.60 -11.47 6.52
CA HIS A 17 -1.85 -12.20 6.44
C HIS A 17 -3.06 -11.32 6.80
N LEU A 18 -2.95 -10.52 7.87
CA LEU A 18 -4.00 -9.59 8.27
C LEU A 18 -4.23 -8.50 7.22
N ILE A 19 -3.17 -7.92 6.66
CA ILE A 19 -3.27 -6.90 5.59
C ILE A 19 -3.97 -7.48 4.37
N GLN A 20 -3.63 -8.71 3.94
CA GLN A 20 -4.29 -9.38 2.82
C GLN A 20 -5.74 -9.79 3.13
N ALA A 21 -6.02 -10.19 4.36
CA ALA A 21 -7.39 -10.48 4.80
C ALA A 21 -8.27 -9.22 4.73
N ILE A 22 -7.74 -8.06 5.14
CA ILE A 22 -8.43 -6.75 5.00
C ILE A 22 -8.70 -6.46 3.52
N ALA A 23 -7.70 -6.61 2.64
CA ALA A 23 -7.88 -6.43 1.19
C ALA A 23 -9.04 -7.27 0.64
N THR A 24 -9.02 -8.57 0.98
CA THR A 24 -9.98 -9.56 0.51
C THR A 24 -11.37 -9.25 1.03
N HIS A 25 -11.50 -8.94 2.32
CA HIS A 25 -12.76 -8.59 2.94
C HIS A 25 -13.39 -7.35 2.29
N VAL A 26 -12.60 -6.29 2.09
CA VAL A 26 -13.03 -5.05 1.42
C VAL A 26 -13.48 -5.30 -0.01
N MET A 27 -12.75 -6.13 -0.77
CA MET A 27 -13.13 -6.48 -2.14
C MET A 27 -14.43 -7.30 -2.23
N GLN A 28 -14.72 -8.13 -1.23
CA GLN A 28 -15.89 -9.00 -1.20
C GLN A 28 -17.16 -8.32 -0.66
N HIS A 29 -17.01 -7.36 0.27
CA HIS A 29 -18.13 -6.78 1.03
C HIS A 29 -18.29 -5.27 0.82
N GLY A 30 -17.50 -4.66 -0.06
CA GLY A 30 -17.59 -3.24 -0.35
C GLY A 30 -18.92 -2.83 -0.99
N ASP A 31 -19.59 -1.83 -0.41
CA ASP A 31 -20.87 -1.28 -0.92
C ASP A 31 -20.76 -0.66 -2.33
N LYS A 32 -19.54 -0.32 -2.78
CA LYS A 32 -19.30 0.17 -4.14
C LYS A 32 -19.14 -1.01 -5.08
N ALA A 33 -19.86 -0.96 -6.21
CA ALA A 33 -19.84 -1.97 -7.27
C ALA A 33 -18.41 -2.38 -7.74
N LYS A 34 -17.39 -1.55 -7.52
CA LYS A 34 -15.95 -1.87 -7.69
C LYS A 34 -15.08 -1.00 -6.76
N ILE A 35 -14.77 -1.46 -5.54
CA ILE A 35 -13.72 -0.82 -4.71
C ILE A 35 -12.34 -1.07 -5.33
N LYS A 36 -11.53 -0.01 -5.47
CA LYS A 36 -10.14 -0.11 -5.94
C LYS A 36 -9.20 -0.30 -4.75
N VAL A 37 -8.68 -1.52 -4.59
CA VAL A 37 -7.67 -1.85 -3.59
C VAL A 37 -6.30 -1.98 -4.25
N LEU A 38 -5.28 -1.33 -3.69
CA LEU A 38 -3.88 -1.48 -4.11
C LEU A 38 -3.04 -1.99 -2.95
N TYR A 39 -2.49 -3.19 -3.11
CA TYR A 39 -1.51 -3.79 -2.22
C TYR A 39 -0.12 -3.66 -2.82
N ILE A 40 0.83 -3.16 -2.04
CA ILE A 40 2.21 -2.95 -2.48
C ILE A 40 3.19 -3.11 -1.32
N SER A 41 4.42 -3.58 -1.60
CA SER A 41 5.50 -3.49 -0.62
C SER A 41 6.05 -2.07 -0.53
N SER A 42 6.54 -1.70 0.65
CA SER A 42 7.17 -0.39 0.84
C SER A 42 8.39 -0.17 -0.08
N GLU A 43 9.12 -1.24 -0.40
CA GLU A 43 10.25 -1.20 -1.34
C GLU A 43 9.79 -0.81 -2.75
N LYS A 44 8.77 -1.50 -3.29
CA LYS A 44 8.26 -1.22 -4.64
C LYS A 44 7.67 0.17 -4.72
N PHE A 45 6.94 0.60 -3.70
CA PHE A 45 6.43 1.98 -3.62
C PHE A 45 7.56 3.00 -3.73
N THR A 46 8.64 2.79 -2.98
CA THR A 46 9.80 3.71 -2.97
C THR A 46 10.54 3.68 -4.31
N ASN A 47 10.71 2.51 -4.93
CA ASN A 47 11.36 2.39 -6.24
C ASN A 47 10.54 3.09 -7.34
N GLU A 48 9.21 2.91 -7.33
CA GLU A 48 8.33 3.62 -8.26
C GLU A 48 8.36 5.14 -8.04
N LEU A 49 8.47 5.60 -6.78
CA LEU A 49 8.63 7.01 -6.47
C LEU A 49 9.94 7.56 -7.05
N ILE A 50 11.07 6.89 -6.80
CA ILE A 50 12.39 7.28 -7.32
C ILE A 50 12.38 7.35 -8.85
N ASN A 51 11.86 6.32 -9.51
CA ASN A 51 11.77 6.29 -10.96
C ASN A 51 10.87 7.42 -11.49
N SER A 52 9.75 7.70 -10.83
CA SER A 52 8.86 8.79 -11.25
C SER A 52 9.52 10.17 -11.16
N ILE A 53 10.43 10.36 -10.20
CA ILE A 53 11.21 11.59 -10.08
C ILE A 53 12.25 11.65 -11.18
N LYS A 54 12.99 10.56 -11.40
CA LYS A 54 14.02 10.45 -12.45
C LYS A 54 13.46 10.69 -13.85
N ASP A 55 12.29 10.14 -14.13
CA ASP A 55 11.65 10.18 -15.45
C ASP A 55 10.72 11.40 -15.63
N GLY A 56 10.61 12.28 -14.63
CA GLY A 56 9.71 13.44 -14.65
C GLY A 56 8.22 13.09 -14.64
N SER A 57 7.86 11.84 -14.34
CA SER A 57 6.50 11.30 -14.38
C SER A 57 5.79 11.29 -13.02
N THR A 58 6.20 12.16 -12.09
CA THR A 58 5.63 12.27 -10.72
C THR A 58 4.11 12.50 -10.69
N ALA A 59 3.54 13.13 -11.71
CA ALA A 59 2.09 13.30 -11.84
C ALA A 59 1.37 11.95 -11.98
N ALA A 60 1.87 11.07 -12.85
CA ALA A 60 1.32 9.73 -13.07
C ALA A 60 1.48 8.85 -11.82
N PHE A 61 2.62 8.96 -11.12
CA PHE A 61 2.80 8.32 -9.81
C PHE A 61 1.70 8.75 -8.83
N ARG A 62 1.50 10.07 -8.65
CA ARG A 62 0.46 10.58 -7.76
C ARG A 62 -0.93 10.10 -8.14
N GLU A 63 -1.27 10.12 -9.42
CA GLU A 63 -2.56 9.65 -9.91
C GLU A 63 -2.78 8.16 -9.59
N LYS A 64 -1.78 7.31 -9.85
CA LYS A 64 -1.85 5.88 -9.54
C LYS A 64 -2.17 5.63 -8.07
N TYR A 65 -1.47 6.28 -7.14
CA TYR A 65 -1.63 6.03 -5.70
C TYR A 65 -2.79 6.79 -5.05
N ARG A 66 -3.30 7.87 -5.67
CA ARG A 66 -4.45 8.63 -5.15
C ARG A 66 -5.79 8.23 -5.76
N SER A 67 -5.79 7.49 -6.87
CA SER A 67 -7.02 7.04 -7.54
C SER A 67 -7.65 5.77 -6.94
N VAL A 68 -7.01 5.19 -5.91
CA VAL A 68 -7.48 3.98 -5.21
C VAL A 68 -8.32 4.36 -4.00
N ASP A 69 -9.29 3.50 -3.67
CA ASP A 69 -10.12 3.67 -2.47
C ASP A 69 -9.39 3.17 -1.21
N VAL A 70 -8.56 2.13 -1.34
CA VAL A 70 -7.77 1.55 -0.24
C VAL A 70 -6.34 1.29 -0.71
N LEU A 71 -5.38 1.85 0.01
CA LEU A 71 -3.95 1.63 -0.18
C LEU A 71 -3.40 0.82 0.99
N LEU A 72 -2.82 -0.33 0.69
CA LEU A 72 -2.19 -1.23 1.65
C LEU A 72 -0.69 -1.28 1.34
N ILE A 73 0.12 -0.88 2.32
CA ILE A 73 1.57 -0.93 2.23
C ILE A 73 2.07 -1.94 3.25
N ASP A 74 2.73 -3.00 2.79
CA ASP A 74 3.35 -4.00 3.66
C ASP A 74 4.87 -3.79 3.77
N ASP A 75 5.45 -4.40 4.80
CA ASP A 75 6.88 -4.47 5.02
C ASP A 75 7.60 -3.11 5.07
N ILE A 76 7.00 -2.12 5.76
CA ILE A 76 7.56 -0.78 5.90
C ILE A 76 8.93 -0.76 6.59
N GLN A 77 9.28 -1.79 7.37
CA GLN A 77 10.59 -1.91 7.99
C GLN A 77 11.75 -1.93 6.98
N PHE A 78 11.51 -2.39 5.74
CA PHE A 78 12.53 -2.42 4.69
C PHE A 78 12.69 -1.06 3.97
N SER A 79 11.96 -0.02 4.38
CA SER A 79 12.13 1.33 3.84
C SER A 79 13.15 2.19 4.60
N ALA A 80 13.38 1.88 5.89
CA ALA A 80 14.34 2.58 6.73
C ALA A 80 15.73 1.95 6.53
N GLY A 81 16.56 2.57 5.70
CA GLY A 81 17.92 2.08 5.42
C GLY A 81 18.36 2.13 3.97
N LYS A 82 17.68 2.89 3.09
CA LYS A 82 18.25 3.23 1.79
C LYS A 82 19.48 4.12 1.98
N GLU A 83 20.65 3.51 2.11
CA GLU A 83 21.87 4.03 1.47
C GLU A 83 21.66 4.13 -0.06
#